data_AF-A0A6N7PI28-F1
#
_entry.id   AF-A0A6N7PI28-F1
#
_cell.length_a   1.000
_cell.length_b   1.000
_cell.length_c   1.000
_cell.angle_alpha   90.00
_cell.angle_beta   90.00
_cell.angle_gamma   90.00
#
_symmetry.space_group_name_H-M   'P 1'
#
loop_
_entity.id
_entity.type
_entity.pdbx_description
1 polymer ?
#
loop_
_entity_poly.entity_id
_entity_poly.type
_entity_poly.pdbx_seq_one_letter_code
_entity_poly.pdbx_strand_id
1 'polypeptide(L)'
;MRTDFDTVRDLVRTAIERPDQKRTVPGAAALLRELGRAGVEIHILSGSPEQLRSRIEQKLRLDGARWASLTLKPNLQNILRLRFRALRGQLGYKLPALLRRRCELGAARDENADLVREVLLGDDAEADAFVYSLYADVCEGKVKPDELVDIMRAGGAYEDTILDAVRFAGYVEKGPVVERILIHLDRQSSPSDFRLYGPRVVPFYNYLQAAFVLHEDGRIPDRAVLRVAQDLVASHNFDGAALGRSYLDLSRRGHVSGRGVPAIAEAYRELTQGRAASASELGAMVQSLEHMLPDLRPPVSRSEMALDYRAMVVAHNPRTRR
;
A
#
# COMPACT_ATOMS: atom_id res chain seq x y z
N MET A 1 -39.84 -0.74 19.40
CA MET A 1 -39.22 0.55 19.79
C MET A 1 -38.11 0.27 20.80
N ARG A 2 -36.93 0.88 20.59
CA ARG A 2 -35.60 0.61 21.21
C ARG A 2 -34.94 -0.65 20.63
N THR A 3 -33.76 -0.63 20.01
CA THR A 3 -32.56 0.18 20.26
C THR A 3 -31.74 0.43 18.97
N ASP A 4 -31.84 1.63 18.39
CA ASP A 4 -30.92 2.17 17.36
C ASP A 4 -29.71 2.90 17.99
N PHE A 5 -29.50 2.75 19.30
CA PHE A 5 -28.49 3.47 20.07
C PHE A 5 -27.18 2.70 20.30
N ASP A 6 -27.12 1.40 19.97
CA ASP A 6 -25.94 0.57 20.22
C ASP A 6 -24.86 0.71 19.13
N THR A 7 -25.21 1.06 17.89
CA THR A 7 -24.25 1.15 16.76
C THR A 7 -23.33 2.38 16.85
N VAL A 8 -23.82 3.49 17.39
CA VAL A 8 -23.02 4.72 17.55
C VAL A 8 -22.06 4.60 18.74
N ARG A 9 -22.47 3.90 19.80
CA ARG A 9 -21.61 3.65 20.96
C ARG A 9 -20.51 2.65 20.64
N ASP A 10 -20.78 1.63 19.83
CA ASP A 10 -19.77 0.67 19.39
C ASP A 10 -18.77 1.29 18.40
N LEU A 11 -19.21 2.14 17.47
CA LEU A 11 -18.31 2.87 16.56
C LEU A 11 -17.40 3.86 17.32
N VAL A 12 -17.95 4.50 18.36
CA VAL A 12 -17.19 5.38 19.27
C VAL A 12 -16.30 4.56 20.21
N ARG A 13 -16.70 3.36 20.60
CA ARG A 13 -15.88 2.43 21.41
C ARG A 13 -14.69 1.89 20.60
N THR A 14 -14.83 1.60 19.31
CA THR A 14 -13.70 1.26 18.41
C THR A 14 -12.78 2.46 18.13
N ALA A 15 -13.27 3.69 18.31
CA ALA A 15 -12.49 4.94 18.17
C ALA A 15 -11.88 5.45 19.50
N ILE A 16 -12.33 4.91 20.63
CA ILE A 16 -11.85 5.21 22.00
C ILE A 16 -11.07 4.02 22.58
N GLU A 17 -11.11 2.84 21.96
CA GLU A 17 -10.17 1.76 22.24
C GLU A 17 -8.76 2.33 22.21
N ARG A 18 -8.07 2.14 23.33
CA ARG A 18 -6.82 2.81 23.62
C ARG A 18 -5.80 2.50 22.51
N PRO A 19 -4.88 3.41 22.16
CA PRO A 19 -3.93 3.22 21.05
C PRO A 19 -3.13 1.91 21.11
N ASP A 20 -2.99 1.33 22.30
CA ASP A 20 -2.41 0.04 22.65
C ASP A 20 -3.21 -1.20 22.20
N GLN A 21 -4.49 -1.07 21.83
CA GLN A 21 -5.36 -2.20 21.48
C GLN A 21 -5.62 -2.36 19.98
N LYS A 22 -5.33 -1.35 19.15
CA LYS A 22 -5.24 -1.57 17.69
C LYS A 22 -3.92 -2.28 17.42
N ARG A 23 -3.95 -3.62 17.33
CA ARG A 23 -2.85 -4.45 16.84
C ARG A 23 -2.17 -3.73 15.68
N THR A 24 -0.98 -3.17 15.93
CA THR A 24 -0.13 -2.61 14.89
C THR A 24 0.10 -3.71 13.88
N VAL A 25 -0.11 -3.42 12.59
CA VAL A 25 0.10 -4.43 11.56
C VAL A 25 1.57 -4.81 11.62
N PRO A 26 1.90 -6.10 11.83
CA PRO A 26 3.27 -6.52 12.10
C PRO A 26 4.26 -6.01 11.05
N GLY A 27 5.34 -5.37 11.51
CA GLY A 27 6.40 -4.82 10.66
C GLY A 27 6.09 -3.51 9.94
N ALA A 28 4.87 -2.96 10.04
CA ALA A 28 4.50 -1.71 9.37
C ALA A 28 5.29 -0.50 9.90
N ALA A 29 5.38 -0.37 11.22
CA ALA A 29 6.16 0.69 11.85
C ALA A 29 7.65 0.58 11.48
N ALA A 30 8.20 -0.63 11.46
CA ALA A 30 9.57 -0.87 11.03
C ALA A 30 9.79 -0.44 9.58
N LEU A 31 8.92 -0.84 8.65
CA LEU A 31 9.05 -0.44 7.25
C LEU A 31 8.99 1.08 7.07
N LEU A 32 8.06 1.76 7.74
CA LEU A 32 7.96 3.23 7.67
C LEU A 32 9.22 3.94 8.19
N ARG A 33 9.83 3.43 9.27
CA ARG A 33 11.11 3.94 9.77
C ARG A 33 12.22 3.75 8.73
N GLU A 34 12.27 2.59 8.08
CA GLU A 34 13.29 2.28 7.08
C GLU A 34 13.14 3.10 5.80
N LEU A 35 11.91 3.31 5.32
CA LEU A 35 11.63 4.20 4.20
C LEU A 35 12.11 5.62 4.49
N GLY A 36 11.80 6.15 5.69
CA GLY A 36 12.28 7.46 6.11
C GLY A 36 13.80 7.54 6.28
N ARG A 37 14.50 6.43 6.58
CA ARG A 37 15.97 6.35 6.62
C ARG A 37 16.59 6.28 5.23
N ALA A 38 15.90 5.65 4.28
CA ALA A 38 16.30 5.58 2.88
C ALA A 38 16.04 6.89 2.11
N GLY A 39 15.50 7.92 2.78
CA GLY A 39 15.20 9.22 2.15
C GLY A 39 13.90 9.23 1.36
N VAL A 40 13.05 8.22 1.50
CA VAL A 40 11.74 8.17 0.82
C VAL A 40 10.79 9.19 1.47
N GLU A 41 10.21 10.06 0.66
CA GLU A 41 9.17 10.99 1.10
C GLU A 41 7.83 10.25 1.27
N ILE A 42 7.32 10.21 2.50
CA ILE A 42 6.08 9.46 2.82
C ILE A 42 4.89 10.42 2.90
N HIS A 43 3.90 10.20 2.03
CA HIS A 43 2.62 10.92 2.03
C HIS A 43 1.49 9.99 2.49
N ILE A 44 0.82 10.34 3.58
CA ILE A 44 -0.25 9.53 4.16
C ILE A 44 -1.61 10.09 3.72
N LEU A 45 -2.43 9.24 3.10
CA LEU A 45 -3.83 9.51 2.76
C LEU A 45 -4.73 8.62 3.60
N SER A 46 -5.50 9.21 4.52
CA SER A 46 -6.37 8.46 5.43
C SER A 46 -7.83 8.83 5.25
N GLY A 47 -8.68 7.80 5.21
CA GLY A 47 -10.14 7.96 5.26
C GLY A 47 -10.66 8.44 6.63
N SER A 48 -9.79 8.57 7.64
CA SER A 48 -10.14 9.07 8.96
C SER A 48 -10.52 10.55 8.91
N PRO A 49 -11.46 11.00 9.76
CA PRO A 49 -11.88 12.38 9.79
C PRO A 49 -10.79 13.28 10.40
N GLU A 50 -10.76 14.55 10.00
CA GLU A 50 -9.75 15.55 10.43
C GLU A 50 -9.59 15.68 11.95
N GLN A 51 -10.65 15.44 12.72
CA GLN A 51 -10.61 15.46 14.19
C GLN A 51 -9.61 14.48 14.79
N LEU A 52 -9.25 13.41 14.07
CA LEU A 52 -8.31 12.40 14.55
C LEU A 52 -6.84 12.72 14.23
N ARG A 53 -6.55 13.88 13.60
CA ARG A 53 -5.20 14.28 13.19
C ARG A 53 -4.17 14.12 14.31
N SER A 54 -4.42 14.74 15.46
CA SER A 54 -3.46 14.75 16.57
C SER A 54 -3.17 13.33 17.09
N ARG A 55 -4.18 12.46 17.15
CA ARG A 55 -4.01 11.06 17.57
C ARG A 55 -3.20 10.25 16.57
N ILE A 56 -3.46 10.44 15.27
CA ILE A 56 -2.72 9.75 14.20
C ILE A 56 -1.26 10.21 14.19
N GLU A 57 -1.00 11.51 14.26
CA GLU A 57 0.36 12.05 14.32
C GLU A 57 1.11 11.60 15.57
N GLN A 58 0.45 11.56 16.72
CA GLN A 58 1.04 11.03 17.95
C GLN A 58 1.44 9.56 17.80
N LYS A 59 0.56 8.73 17.21
CA LYS A 59 0.88 7.32 16.96
C LYS A 59 2.08 7.18 16.02
N LEU A 60 2.09 7.90 14.90
CA LEU A 60 3.20 7.87 13.95
C LEU A 60 4.54 8.28 14.59
N ARG A 61 4.53 9.27 15.50
CA ARG A 61 5.73 9.67 16.27
C ARG A 61 6.19 8.57 17.21
N LEU A 62 5.27 7.92 17.92
CA LEU A 62 5.59 6.78 18.80
C LEU A 62 6.19 5.61 18.01
N ASP A 63 5.68 5.38 16.79
CA ASP A 63 6.20 4.37 15.88
C ASP A 63 7.56 4.76 15.24
N GLY A 64 8.01 5.99 15.46
CA GLY A 64 9.25 6.55 14.90
C GLY A 64 9.17 6.88 13.41
N ALA A 65 7.98 6.89 12.83
CA ALA A 65 7.77 7.15 11.42
C ALA A 65 8.06 8.62 11.07
N ARG A 66 8.69 8.84 9.91
CA ARG A 66 8.83 10.16 9.29
C ARG A 66 7.84 10.24 8.14
N TRP A 67 7.10 11.34 8.04
CA TRP A 67 6.17 11.59 6.95
C TRP A 67 6.19 13.06 6.57
N ALA A 68 5.95 13.35 5.29
CA ALA A 68 5.93 14.69 4.73
C ALA A 68 4.54 15.32 4.79
N SER A 69 3.49 14.55 4.49
CA SER A 69 2.12 15.05 4.56
C SER A 69 1.15 14.02 5.13
N LEU A 70 0.11 14.52 5.81
CA LEU A 70 -1.02 13.73 6.29
C LEU A 70 -2.32 14.37 5.80
N THR A 71 -2.92 13.77 4.78
CA THR A 71 -4.20 14.14 4.20
C THR A 71 -5.31 13.31 4.85
N LEU A 72 -6.26 14.00 5.47
CA LEU A 72 -7.39 13.41 6.17
C LEU A 72 -8.68 13.76 5.45
N LYS A 73 -9.75 13.03 5.75
CA LYS A 73 -11.05 13.31 5.15
C LYS A 73 -11.66 14.54 5.82
N PRO A 74 -12.01 15.60 5.06
CA PRO A 74 -12.63 16.78 5.64
C PRO A 74 -13.95 16.41 6.29
N ASN A 75 -14.21 17.06 7.42
CA ASN A 75 -15.27 16.82 8.40
C ASN A 75 -16.48 16.02 7.91
N LEU A 76 -16.82 15.02 8.71
CA LEU A 76 -18.00 14.14 8.66
C LEU A 76 -19.36 14.87 8.54
N GLN A 77 -19.41 16.20 8.54
CA GLN A 77 -20.63 17.00 8.41
C GLN A 77 -21.35 16.79 7.06
N ASN A 78 -20.65 16.27 6.04
CA ASN A 78 -21.29 15.77 4.82
C ASN A 78 -22.02 14.43 5.00
N ILE A 79 -21.84 13.72 6.13
CA ILE A 79 -22.59 12.48 6.44
C ILE A 79 -24.04 12.79 6.84
N LEU A 80 -24.34 14.01 7.31
CA LEU A 80 -25.72 14.49 7.52
C LEU A 80 -26.51 14.72 6.21
N ARG A 81 -25.87 14.65 5.03
CA ARG A 81 -26.55 14.73 3.71
C ARG A 81 -27.05 13.37 3.18
N LEU A 82 -27.30 12.37 4.03
CA LEU A 82 -27.82 11.04 3.65
C LEU A 82 -26.94 10.28 2.62
N ARG A 83 -25.61 10.37 2.76
CA ARG A 83 -24.64 9.85 1.79
C ARG A 83 -24.22 8.39 2.08
N PHE A 84 -25.17 7.46 2.05
CA PHE A 84 -24.95 6.03 2.33
C PHE A 84 -24.64 5.21 1.09
N ARG A 85 -23.39 5.14 0.66
CA ARG A 85 -23.01 4.20 -0.40
C ARG A 85 -21.58 3.68 -0.18
N ALA A 86 -21.45 2.46 0.35
CA ALA A 86 -20.24 1.93 1.01
C ALA A 86 -19.01 1.66 0.11
N LEU A 87 -19.17 1.52 -1.21
CA LEU A 87 -18.05 1.52 -2.18
C LEU A 87 -17.86 2.88 -2.87
N ARG A 88 -18.73 3.84 -2.57
CA ARG A 88 -18.88 5.07 -3.36
C ARG A 88 -18.18 6.29 -2.78
N GLY A 89 -17.58 6.15 -1.58
CA GLY A 89 -16.87 7.22 -0.89
C GLY A 89 -15.36 7.18 -1.01
N GLN A 90 -14.75 6.01 -1.32
CA GLN A 90 -13.29 5.90 -1.38
C GLN A 90 -12.75 6.43 -2.70
N LEU A 91 -13.32 6.04 -3.84
CA LEU A 91 -12.91 6.56 -5.16
C LEU A 91 -13.03 8.09 -5.24
N GLY A 92 -14.19 8.64 -4.88
CA GLY A 92 -14.46 10.08 -4.93
C GLY A 92 -13.65 10.93 -3.96
N TYR A 93 -13.02 10.32 -2.95
CA TYR A 93 -12.13 11.02 -2.02
C TYR A 93 -10.65 10.79 -2.36
N LYS A 94 -10.24 9.53 -2.53
CA LYS A 94 -8.84 9.15 -2.67
C LYS A 94 -8.27 9.56 -4.02
N LEU A 95 -8.98 9.36 -5.13
CA LEU A 95 -8.43 9.66 -6.46
C LEU A 95 -8.12 11.16 -6.65
N PRO A 96 -9.05 12.11 -6.37
CA PRO A 96 -8.71 13.53 -6.43
C PRO A 96 -7.59 13.92 -5.47
N ALA A 97 -7.54 13.32 -4.28
CA ALA A 97 -6.49 13.60 -3.30
C ALA A 97 -5.10 13.16 -3.78
N LEU A 98 -5.00 11.98 -4.41
CA LEU A 98 -3.75 11.49 -5.01
C LEU A 98 -3.29 12.38 -6.17
N LEU A 99 -4.18 12.69 -7.11
CA LEU A 99 -3.89 13.56 -8.26
C LEU A 99 -3.45 14.95 -7.81
N ARG A 100 -4.15 15.52 -6.82
CA ARG A 100 -3.78 16.79 -6.22
C ARG A 100 -2.40 16.73 -5.57
N ARG A 101 -2.13 15.71 -4.75
CA ARG A 101 -0.84 15.55 -4.07
C ARG A 101 0.31 15.45 -5.07
N ARG A 102 0.11 14.77 -6.19
CA ARG A 102 1.09 14.71 -7.28
C ARG A 102 1.37 16.09 -7.90
N CYS A 103 0.32 16.90 -8.08
CA CYS A 103 0.48 18.28 -8.55
C CYS A 103 1.21 19.19 -7.54
N GLU A 104 1.20 18.83 -6.26
CA GLU A 104 1.83 19.58 -5.16
C GLU A 104 3.25 19.10 -4.85
N LEU A 105 3.82 18.17 -5.63
CA LEU A 105 5.23 17.80 -5.53
C LEU A 105 6.10 19.00 -5.92
N GLY A 106 7.19 19.23 -5.19
CA GLY A 106 8.09 20.35 -5.45
C GLY A 106 8.74 20.31 -6.84
N ALA A 107 8.93 19.10 -7.37
CA ALA A 107 9.32 18.85 -8.75
C ALA A 107 8.63 17.58 -9.25
N ALA A 108 8.13 17.59 -10.49
CA ALA A 108 7.55 16.41 -11.14
C ALA A 108 8.63 15.42 -11.61
N ARG A 109 9.87 15.89 -11.75
CA ARG A 109 11.04 15.14 -12.20
C ARG A 109 12.16 15.19 -11.17
N ASP A 110 12.95 14.13 -11.11
CA ASP A 110 14.14 14.02 -10.26
C ASP A 110 15.37 14.67 -10.92
N GLU A 111 16.53 14.53 -10.28
CA GLU A 111 17.82 15.07 -10.74
C GLU A 111 18.28 14.52 -12.10
N ASN A 112 17.79 13.34 -12.49
CA ASN A 112 18.09 12.72 -13.79
C ASN A 112 17.07 13.10 -14.86
N ALA A 113 16.18 14.05 -14.55
CA ALA A 113 15.04 14.44 -15.36
C ALA A 113 14.03 13.31 -15.59
N ASP A 114 14.03 12.24 -14.80
CA ASP A 114 13.00 11.20 -14.84
C ASP A 114 11.80 11.59 -14.01
N LEU A 115 10.59 11.14 -14.37
CA LEU A 115 9.40 11.41 -13.56
C LEU A 115 9.57 10.80 -12.16
N VAL A 116 9.25 11.59 -11.13
CA VAL A 116 9.28 11.09 -9.75
C VAL A 116 8.34 9.89 -9.63
N ARG A 117 8.93 8.78 -9.20
CA ARG A 117 8.30 7.47 -9.08
C ARG A 117 7.67 7.30 -7.70
N GLU A 118 6.54 6.61 -7.67
CA GLU A 118 5.71 6.41 -6.48
C GLU A 118 5.47 4.91 -6.23
N VAL A 119 5.45 4.54 -4.96
CA VAL A 119 4.95 3.24 -4.49
C VAL A 119 3.74 3.50 -3.62
N LEU A 120 2.62 2.85 -3.94
CA LEU A 120 1.36 3.05 -3.24
C LEU A 120 1.13 1.89 -2.28
N LEU A 121 0.84 2.17 -1.02
CA LEU A 121 0.49 1.16 0.00
C LEU A 121 -0.97 1.31 0.40
N GLY A 122 -1.73 0.21 0.31
CA GLY A 122 -3.13 0.13 0.70
C GLY A 122 -3.41 -0.98 1.70
N ASP A 123 -4.50 -0.82 2.45
CA ASP A 123 -4.98 -1.75 3.48
C ASP A 123 -6.43 -2.20 3.26
N ASP A 124 -7.21 -1.46 2.47
CA ASP A 124 -8.56 -1.83 2.04
C ASP A 124 -8.48 -2.53 0.68
N ALA A 125 -8.34 -3.85 0.74
CA ALA A 125 -7.69 -4.61 -0.33
C ALA A 125 -8.28 -4.34 -1.73
N GLU A 126 -9.59 -4.47 -1.90
CA GLU A 126 -10.25 -4.33 -3.20
C GLU A 126 -10.36 -2.85 -3.64
N ALA A 127 -10.76 -1.95 -2.73
CA ALA A 127 -10.96 -0.54 -3.05
C ALA A 127 -9.66 0.19 -3.36
N ASP A 128 -8.59 -0.11 -2.63
CA ASP A 128 -7.27 0.51 -2.83
C ASP A 128 -6.61 0.03 -4.11
N ALA A 129 -6.67 -1.27 -4.40
CA ALA A 129 -6.18 -1.79 -5.67
C ALA A 129 -6.86 -1.12 -6.87
N PHE A 130 -8.18 -0.92 -6.80
CA PHE A 130 -8.93 -0.20 -7.81
C PHE A 130 -8.46 1.24 -7.97
N VAL A 131 -8.49 2.02 -6.89
CA VAL A 131 -8.18 3.46 -6.92
C VAL A 131 -6.74 3.71 -7.36
N TYR A 132 -5.79 2.93 -6.83
CA TYR A 132 -4.37 3.10 -7.14
C TYR A 132 -4.04 2.70 -8.58
N SER A 133 -4.69 1.66 -9.10
CA SER A 133 -4.52 1.28 -10.51
C SER A 133 -5.08 2.37 -11.42
N LEU A 134 -6.30 2.86 -11.14
CA LEU A 134 -6.90 3.95 -11.92
C LEU A 134 -6.07 5.23 -11.86
N TYR A 135 -5.55 5.59 -10.69
CA TYR A 135 -4.63 6.72 -10.55
C TYR A 135 -3.38 6.55 -11.41
N ALA A 136 -2.78 5.36 -11.40
CA ALA A 136 -1.60 5.07 -12.20
C ALA A 136 -1.88 5.22 -13.72
N ASP A 137 -2.99 4.67 -14.20
CA ASP A 137 -3.38 4.74 -15.60
C ASP A 137 -3.81 6.16 -16.03
N VAL A 138 -4.39 6.95 -15.13
CA VAL A 138 -4.65 8.39 -15.37
C VAL A 138 -3.33 9.18 -15.48
N CYS A 139 -2.34 8.87 -14.65
CA CYS A 139 -1.02 9.48 -14.73
C CYS A 139 -0.27 9.05 -15.99
N GLU A 140 -0.45 7.82 -16.47
CA GLU A 140 0.12 7.36 -17.74
C GLU A 140 -0.61 7.89 -18.98
N GLY A 141 -1.80 8.46 -18.81
CA GLY A 141 -2.63 8.93 -19.92
C GLY A 141 -3.39 7.81 -20.64
N LYS A 142 -3.47 6.62 -20.03
CA LYS A 142 -4.26 5.48 -20.53
C LYS A 142 -5.76 5.72 -20.40
N VAL A 143 -6.19 6.50 -19.38
CA VAL A 143 -7.60 6.86 -19.16
C VAL A 143 -7.85 8.30 -19.61
N LYS A 144 -8.83 8.47 -20.50
CA LYS A 144 -9.21 9.79 -21.05
C LYS A 144 -10.07 10.59 -20.05
N PRO A 145 -10.13 11.94 -20.17
CA PRO A 145 -10.94 12.76 -19.27
C PRO A 145 -12.43 12.36 -19.22
N ASP A 146 -13.06 12.12 -20.38
CA ASP A 146 -14.48 11.71 -20.43
C ASP A 146 -14.70 10.33 -19.80
N GLU A 147 -13.75 9.42 -20.00
CA GLU A 147 -13.77 8.09 -19.39
C GLU A 147 -13.63 8.17 -17.88
N LEU A 148 -12.74 9.03 -17.37
CA LEU A 148 -12.56 9.28 -15.94
C LEU A 148 -13.87 9.81 -15.31
N VAL A 149 -14.56 10.73 -15.98
CA VAL A 149 -15.88 11.23 -15.55
C VAL A 149 -16.87 10.07 -15.42
N ASP A 150 -16.96 9.21 -16.43
CA ASP A 150 -17.89 8.09 -16.44
C ASP A 150 -17.57 7.04 -15.36
N ILE A 151 -16.29 6.70 -15.18
CA ILE A 151 -15.83 5.77 -14.14
C ILE A 151 -16.19 6.31 -12.74
N MET A 152 -15.85 7.57 -12.46
CA MET A 152 -16.12 8.18 -11.16
C MET A 152 -17.62 8.35 -10.90
N ARG A 153 -18.41 8.73 -11.92
CA ARG A 153 -19.87 8.82 -11.82
C ARG A 153 -20.51 7.46 -11.57
N ALA A 154 -20.05 6.40 -12.26
CA ALA A 154 -20.48 5.03 -12.01
C ALA A 154 -20.12 4.58 -10.58
N GLY A 155 -18.96 5.02 -10.08
CA GLY A 155 -18.51 4.82 -8.70
C GLY A 155 -19.29 5.64 -7.67
N GLY A 156 -20.17 6.54 -8.10
CA GLY A 156 -20.98 7.40 -7.25
C GLY A 156 -20.21 8.52 -6.56
N ALA A 157 -19.09 8.96 -7.16
CA ALA A 157 -18.45 10.21 -6.80
C ALA A 157 -19.40 11.39 -7.06
N TYR A 158 -19.19 12.49 -6.34
CA TYR A 158 -19.98 13.72 -6.51
C TYR A 158 -19.40 14.55 -7.65
N GLU A 159 -20.25 15.37 -8.30
CA GLU A 159 -19.85 16.15 -9.47
C GLU A 159 -18.70 17.12 -9.15
N ASP A 160 -18.67 17.73 -7.97
CA ASP A 160 -17.54 18.56 -7.50
C ASP A 160 -16.24 17.75 -7.41
N THR A 161 -16.27 16.55 -6.85
CA THR A 161 -15.09 15.67 -6.76
C THR A 161 -14.63 15.15 -8.12
N ILE A 162 -15.56 14.95 -9.07
CA ILE A 162 -15.26 14.54 -10.44
C ILE A 162 -14.54 15.69 -11.16
N LEU A 163 -15.06 16.91 -11.06
CA LEU A 163 -14.44 18.10 -11.64
C LEU A 163 -13.03 18.33 -11.08
N ASP A 164 -12.84 18.15 -9.78
CA ASP A 164 -11.51 18.24 -9.15
C ASP A 164 -10.56 17.18 -9.70
N ALA A 165 -10.99 15.91 -9.81
CA ALA A 165 -10.16 14.85 -10.37
C ALA A 165 -9.77 15.13 -11.82
N VAL A 166 -10.71 15.52 -12.68
CA VAL A 166 -10.43 15.85 -14.09
C VAL A 166 -9.47 17.03 -14.19
N ARG A 167 -9.67 18.08 -13.37
CA ARG A 167 -8.79 19.24 -13.32
C ARG A 167 -7.36 18.85 -12.95
N PHE A 168 -7.17 18.13 -11.84
CA PHE A 168 -5.84 17.72 -11.41
C PHE A 168 -5.22 16.70 -12.36
N ALA A 169 -6.00 15.78 -12.93
CA ALA A 169 -5.53 14.87 -13.97
C ALA A 169 -4.99 15.62 -15.20
N GLY A 170 -5.57 16.78 -15.54
CA GLY A 170 -5.07 17.64 -16.62
C GLY A 170 -3.74 18.34 -16.31
N TYR A 171 -3.42 18.54 -15.03
CA TYR A 171 -2.15 19.17 -14.60
C TYR A 171 -1.01 18.19 -14.43
N VAL A 172 -1.31 16.90 -14.24
CA VAL A 172 -0.28 15.86 -14.09
C VAL A 172 0.45 15.65 -15.41
N GLU A 173 1.78 15.81 -15.38
CA GLU A 173 2.67 15.39 -16.46
C GLU A 173 2.57 13.88 -16.68
N LYS A 174 2.33 13.47 -17.94
CA LYS A 174 1.99 12.10 -18.27
C LYS A 174 3.21 11.19 -18.36
N GLY A 175 3.08 9.99 -17.78
CA GLY A 175 4.07 8.93 -17.89
C GLY A 175 3.89 7.87 -16.81
N PRO A 176 4.78 6.86 -16.77
CA PRO A 176 4.71 5.80 -15.79
C PRO A 176 5.24 6.32 -14.45
N VAL A 177 4.34 6.60 -13.52
CA VAL A 177 4.71 7.22 -12.23
C VAL A 177 4.62 6.23 -11.08
N VAL A 178 3.71 5.25 -11.16
CA VAL A 178 3.51 4.25 -10.12
C VAL A 178 4.27 2.99 -10.48
N GLU A 179 5.21 2.60 -9.62
CA GLU A 179 6.02 1.39 -9.80
C GLU A 179 5.35 0.15 -9.25
N ARG A 180 4.82 0.30 -8.04
CA ARG A 180 4.20 -0.79 -7.28
C ARG A 180 2.99 -0.26 -6.54
N ILE A 181 2.00 -1.13 -6.45
CA ILE A 181 0.82 -0.97 -5.62
C ILE A 181 0.84 -2.14 -4.65
N LEU A 182 1.29 -1.92 -3.43
CA LEU A 182 1.40 -2.93 -2.39
C LEU A 182 0.09 -2.94 -1.59
N ILE A 183 -0.64 -4.06 -1.62
CA ILE A 183 -1.92 -4.20 -0.96
C ILE A 183 -1.80 -5.18 0.19
N HIS A 184 -1.92 -4.69 1.42
CA HIS A 184 -1.94 -5.56 2.58
C HIS A 184 -3.25 -6.35 2.63
N LEU A 185 -3.15 -7.67 2.59
CA LEU A 185 -4.30 -8.56 2.66
C LEU A 185 -4.78 -8.68 4.11
N ASP A 186 -6.07 -8.41 4.30
CA ASP A 186 -6.75 -8.93 5.48
C ASP A 186 -6.89 -10.46 5.40
N ARG A 187 -7.27 -11.10 6.51
CA ARG A 187 -7.32 -12.57 6.60
C ARG A 187 -8.35 -13.24 5.69
N GLN A 188 -9.17 -12.49 4.95
CA GLN A 188 -10.26 -13.02 4.12
C GLN A 188 -9.99 -12.88 2.62
N SER A 189 -9.09 -11.98 2.21
CA SER A 189 -8.83 -11.67 0.80
C SER A 189 -7.79 -12.62 0.19
N SER A 190 -8.06 -13.15 -1.01
CA SER A 190 -7.12 -14.03 -1.72
C SER A 190 -6.21 -13.25 -2.67
N PRO A 191 -4.89 -13.53 -2.73
CA PRO A 191 -3.99 -12.95 -3.74
C PRO A 191 -4.46 -13.17 -5.19
N SER A 192 -5.25 -14.22 -5.44
CA SER A 192 -5.79 -14.52 -6.77
C SER A 192 -6.70 -13.43 -7.31
N ASP A 193 -7.36 -12.71 -6.42
CA ASP A 193 -8.40 -11.73 -6.75
C ASP A 193 -7.77 -10.47 -7.36
N PHE A 194 -6.49 -10.25 -7.04
CA PHE A 194 -5.70 -9.14 -7.55
C PHE A 194 -5.03 -9.42 -8.90
N ARG A 195 -5.11 -10.65 -9.42
CA ARG A 195 -4.45 -11.01 -10.69
C ARG A 195 -4.92 -10.18 -11.87
N LEU A 196 -6.17 -9.72 -11.85
CA LEU A 196 -6.73 -8.89 -12.90
C LEU A 196 -6.00 -7.54 -13.02
N TYR A 197 -5.48 -6.98 -11.92
CA TYR A 197 -4.77 -5.69 -11.88
C TYR A 197 -3.35 -5.75 -12.45
N GLY A 198 -2.89 -6.93 -12.88
CA GLY A 198 -1.56 -7.09 -13.47
C GLY A 198 -0.41 -7.08 -12.45
N PRO A 199 0.85 -7.09 -12.94
CA PRO A 199 2.03 -7.33 -12.11
C PRO A 199 2.42 -6.15 -11.18
N ARG A 200 1.87 -4.96 -11.44
CA ARG A 200 2.09 -3.74 -10.63
C ARG A 200 1.46 -3.86 -9.25
N VAL A 201 0.33 -4.55 -9.14
CA VAL A 201 -0.34 -4.81 -7.87
C VAL A 201 0.26 -6.03 -7.21
N VAL A 202 0.79 -5.85 -6.00
CA VAL A 202 1.42 -6.89 -5.20
C VAL A 202 0.64 -7.05 -3.89
N PRO A 203 -0.29 -8.01 -3.82
CA PRO A 203 -0.93 -8.33 -2.56
C PRO A 203 0.08 -9.00 -1.61
N PHE A 204 0.06 -8.67 -0.32
CA PHE A 204 1.02 -9.18 0.66
C PHE A 204 0.37 -9.41 2.03
N TYR A 205 0.87 -10.39 2.78
CA TYR A 205 0.35 -10.80 4.09
C TYR A 205 1.07 -10.18 5.28
N ASN A 206 2.32 -9.75 5.10
CA ASN A 206 3.13 -9.14 6.14
C ASN A 206 4.10 -8.12 5.55
N TYR A 207 4.52 -7.14 6.35
CA TYR A 207 5.36 -6.04 5.84
C TYR A 207 6.79 -6.46 5.47
N LEU A 208 7.24 -7.66 5.83
CA LEU A 208 8.49 -8.20 5.29
C LEU A 208 8.36 -8.56 3.80
N GLN A 209 7.20 -9.04 3.35
CA GLN A 209 6.93 -9.21 1.92
C GLN A 209 7.01 -7.89 1.15
N ALA A 210 6.42 -6.81 1.69
CA ALA A 210 6.56 -5.47 1.12
C ALA A 210 8.03 -5.02 1.09
N ALA A 211 8.78 -5.26 2.16
CA ALA A 211 10.20 -4.94 2.23
C ALA A 211 11.04 -5.68 1.16
N PHE A 212 10.76 -6.97 0.91
CA PHE A 212 11.46 -7.72 -0.15
C PHE A 212 11.22 -7.12 -1.54
N VAL A 213 9.97 -6.75 -1.86
CA VAL A 213 9.63 -6.13 -3.15
C VAL A 213 10.34 -4.79 -3.29
N LEU A 214 10.24 -3.93 -2.27
CA LEU A 214 10.90 -2.62 -2.26
C LEU A 214 12.42 -2.73 -2.35
N HIS A 215 13.01 -3.76 -1.75
CA HIS A 215 14.44 -4.00 -1.84
C HIS A 215 14.88 -4.43 -3.25
N GLU A 216 14.17 -5.36 -3.89
CA GLU A 216 14.49 -5.75 -5.28
C GLU A 216 14.26 -4.63 -6.30
N ASP A 217 13.38 -3.69 -5.97
CA ASP A 217 13.13 -2.47 -6.74
C ASP A 217 14.11 -1.34 -6.36
N GLY A 218 15.06 -1.58 -5.44
CA GLY A 218 16.10 -0.61 -5.05
C GLY A 218 15.61 0.56 -4.19
N ARG A 219 14.41 0.47 -3.61
CA ARG A 219 13.78 1.52 -2.79
C ARG A 219 14.19 1.50 -1.33
N ILE A 220 14.65 0.36 -0.83
CA ILE A 220 15.24 0.23 0.51
C ILE A 220 16.50 -0.64 0.46
N PRO A 221 17.51 -0.36 1.32
CA PRO A 221 18.74 -1.16 1.36
C PRO A 221 18.50 -2.55 1.97
N ASP A 222 19.40 -3.48 1.73
CA ASP A 222 19.45 -4.84 2.32
C ASP A 222 19.31 -4.82 3.86
N ARG A 223 20.03 -3.93 4.54
CA ARG A 223 19.95 -3.75 6.00
C ARG A 223 18.55 -3.36 6.49
N ALA A 224 17.74 -2.69 5.66
CA ALA A 224 16.36 -2.36 6.02
C ALA A 224 15.50 -3.63 6.10
N VAL A 225 15.67 -4.56 5.16
CA VAL A 225 14.97 -5.86 5.16
C VAL A 225 15.27 -6.63 6.44
N LEU A 226 16.56 -6.69 6.84
CA LEU A 226 16.97 -7.33 8.10
C LEU A 226 16.35 -6.68 9.33
N ARG A 227 16.23 -5.34 9.36
CA ARG A 227 15.59 -4.62 10.48
C ARG A 227 14.09 -4.85 10.55
N VAL A 228 13.40 -4.93 9.41
CA VAL A 228 11.97 -5.29 9.37
C VAL A 228 11.77 -6.74 9.83
N ALA A 229 12.61 -7.66 9.37
CA ALA A 229 12.58 -9.05 9.83
C ALA A 229 12.83 -9.15 11.34
N GLN A 230 13.79 -8.41 11.88
CA GLN A 230 14.11 -8.39 13.31
C GLN A 230 12.93 -7.91 14.18
N ASP A 231 12.19 -6.92 13.69
CA ASP A 231 10.97 -6.40 14.34
C ASP A 231 9.87 -7.48 14.39
N LEU A 232 9.67 -8.22 13.29
CA LEU A 232 8.72 -9.35 13.25
C LEU A 232 9.11 -10.49 14.19
N VAL A 233 10.39 -10.82 14.30
CA VAL A 233 10.87 -11.83 15.26
C VAL A 233 10.61 -11.34 16.69
N ALA A 234 11.07 -10.13 17.03
CA ALA A 234 11.08 -9.64 18.40
C ALA A 234 9.68 -9.27 18.94
N SER A 235 8.82 -8.71 18.09
CA SER A 235 7.49 -8.22 18.51
C SER A 235 6.34 -9.15 18.15
N HIS A 236 6.56 -10.10 17.24
CA HIS A 236 5.49 -10.96 16.71
C HIS A 236 5.83 -12.46 16.69
N ASN A 237 6.97 -12.88 17.26
CA ASN A 237 7.39 -14.28 17.40
C ASN A 237 7.38 -15.08 16.09
N PHE A 238 7.75 -14.43 14.98
CA PHE A 238 7.92 -15.14 13.72
C PHE A 238 9.18 -16.02 13.77
N ASP A 239 9.05 -17.27 13.34
CA ASP A 239 10.18 -18.16 13.10
C ASP A 239 10.86 -17.84 11.74
N GLY A 240 12.17 -18.08 11.66
CA GLY A 240 13.00 -17.76 10.49
C GLY A 240 12.56 -18.51 9.23
N ALA A 241 12.03 -19.73 9.39
CA ALA A 241 11.48 -20.49 8.28
C ALA A 241 10.20 -19.83 7.73
N ALA A 242 9.36 -19.21 8.57
CA ALA A 242 8.18 -18.45 8.16
C ALA A 242 8.55 -17.17 7.40
N LEU A 243 9.64 -16.52 7.83
CA LEU A 243 10.20 -15.36 7.13
C LEU A 243 10.72 -15.77 5.74
N GLY A 244 11.46 -16.89 5.63
CA GLY A 244 11.88 -17.46 4.35
C GLY A 244 10.70 -17.83 3.43
N ARG A 245 9.69 -18.51 3.98
CA ARG A 245 8.44 -18.83 3.25
C ARG A 245 7.72 -17.60 2.70
N SER A 246 7.81 -16.46 3.39
CA SER A 246 7.23 -15.20 2.93
C SER A 246 7.85 -14.72 1.60
N TYR A 247 9.15 -14.93 1.41
CA TYR A 247 9.83 -14.63 0.16
C TYR A 247 9.44 -15.64 -0.94
N LEU A 248 9.44 -16.94 -0.61
CA LEU A 248 9.06 -17.99 -1.56
C LEU A 248 7.64 -17.81 -2.11
N ASP A 249 6.70 -17.40 -1.26
CA ASP A 249 5.34 -17.05 -1.69
C ASP A 249 5.33 -15.94 -2.76
N LEU A 250 6.07 -14.85 -2.53
CA LEU A 250 6.17 -13.75 -3.50
C LEU A 250 6.80 -14.21 -4.83
N SER A 251 7.84 -15.04 -4.77
CA SER A 251 8.51 -15.55 -5.98
C SER A 251 7.57 -16.46 -6.77
N ARG A 252 6.83 -17.37 -6.10
CA ARG A 252 5.81 -18.22 -6.74
C ARG A 252 4.71 -17.41 -7.42
N ARG A 253 4.35 -16.24 -6.85
CA ARG A 253 3.39 -15.31 -7.43
C ARG A 253 3.98 -14.39 -8.51
N GLY A 254 5.31 -14.40 -8.69
CA GLY A 254 6.02 -13.67 -9.72
C GLY A 254 6.33 -12.22 -9.38
N HIS A 255 6.42 -11.86 -8.09
CA HIS A 255 6.67 -10.48 -7.66
C HIS A 255 8.14 -10.19 -7.33
N VAL A 256 8.91 -11.22 -7.00
CA VAL A 256 10.35 -11.16 -6.71
C VAL A 256 11.10 -12.28 -7.45
N SER A 257 12.40 -12.11 -7.61
CA SER A 257 13.23 -12.82 -8.61
C SER A 257 14.44 -13.56 -8.04
N GLY A 258 14.81 -13.27 -6.79
CA GLY A 258 16.06 -13.73 -6.17
C GLY A 258 17.16 -12.68 -6.21
N ARG A 259 17.04 -11.62 -7.01
CA ARG A 259 18.11 -10.64 -7.24
C ARG A 259 18.57 -9.93 -5.97
N GLY A 260 17.68 -9.72 -4.99
CA GLY A 260 18.03 -9.08 -3.72
C GLY A 260 18.65 -10.02 -2.68
N VAL A 261 18.53 -11.33 -2.84
CA VAL A 261 18.94 -12.32 -1.81
C VAL A 261 20.45 -12.25 -1.50
N PRO A 262 21.36 -12.17 -2.49
CA PRO A 262 22.80 -12.10 -2.19
C PRO A 262 23.19 -10.88 -1.34
N ALA A 263 22.58 -9.72 -1.59
CA ALA A 263 22.84 -8.50 -0.82
C ALA A 263 22.36 -8.61 0.63
N ILE A 264 21.18 -9.20 0.85
CA ILE A 264 20.66 -9.48 2.19
C ILE A 264 21.58 -10.42 2.95
N ALA A 265 22.07 -11.49 2.30
CA ALA A 265 22.98 -12.45 2.92
C ALA A 265 24.32 -11.81 3.31
N GLU A 266 24.88 -10.97 2.44
CA GLU A 266 26.12 -10.24 2.74
C GLU A 266 25.93 -9.27 3.90
N ALA A 267 24.86 -8.47 3.88
CA ALA A 267 24.53 -7.54 4.97
C ALA A 267 24.37 -8.24 6.32
N TYR A 268 23.86 -9.47 6.31
CA TYR A 268 23.75 -10.29 7.51
C TYR A 268 25.13 -10.80 7.99
N ARG A 269 26.01 -11.23 7.09
CA ARG A 269 27.39 -11.61 7.42
C ARG A 269 28.16 -10.45 8.04
N GLU A 270 28.03 -9.24 7.48
CA GLU A 270 28.62 -8.02 8.05
C GLU A 270 28.09 -7.73 9.45
N LEU A 271 26.76 -7.76 9.63
CA LEU A 271 26.10 -7.49 10.91
C LEU A 271 26.58 -8.44 12.03
N THR A 272 26.86 -9.69 11.66
CA THR A 272 27.28 -10.76 12.58
C THR A 272 28.79 -10.89 12.70
N GLN A 273 29.56 -10.04 12.00
CA GLN A 273 31.02 -10.12 11.91
C GLN A 273 31.51 -11.52 11.51
N GLY A 274 30.76 -12.21 10.65
CA GLY A 274 31.06 -13.58 10.22
C GLY A 274 30.96 -14.66 11.31
N ARG A 275 30.46 -14.33 12.51
CA ARG A 275 30.16 -15.35 13.54
C ARG A 275 28.97 -16.17 13.06
N ALA A 276 29.02 -17.48 13.27
CA ALA A 276 27.92 -18.39 12.93
C ALA A 276 26.68 -18.03 13.74
N ALA A 277 25.86 -17.14 13.20
CA ALA A 277 24.59 -16.73 13.77
C ALA A 277 23.44 -17.66 13.34
N SER A 278 23.79 -18.91 12.98
CA SER A 278 22.90 -20.00 12.58
C SER A 278 21.86 -20.36 13.65
N ALA A 279 22.01 -19.87 14.89
CA ALA A 279 21.06 -20.07 15.98
C ALA A 279 20.03 -18.93 16.12
N SER A 280 20.10 -17.88 15.31
CA SER A 280 19.11 -16.78 15.33
C SER A 280 18.02 -16.99 14.26
N GLU A 281 16.81 -16.51 14.52
CA GLU A 281 15.71 -16.55 13.54
C GLU A 281 16.05 -15.78 12.24
N LEU A 282 16.82 -14.69 12.34
CA LEU A 282 17.34 -14.00 11.17
C LEU A 282 18.32 -14.86 10.36
N GLY A 283 19.17 -15.63 11.03
CA GLY A 283 20.10 -16.55 10.36
C GLY A 283 19.37 -17.67 9.65
N ALA A 284 18.35 -18.24 10.30
CA ALA A 284 17.48 -19.24 9.69
C ALA A 284 16.73 -18.69 8.47
N MET A 285 16.25 -17.44 8.52
CA MET A 285 15.66 -16.76 7.36
C MET A 285 16.67 -16.64 6.22
N VAL A 286 17.87 -16.08 6.48
CA VAL A 286 18.89 -15.86 5.45
C VAL A 286 19.35 -17.18 4.81
N GLN A 287 19.61 -18.21 5.62
CA GLN A 287 19.94 -19.55 5.11
C GLN A 287 18.83 -20.13 4.26
N SER A 288 17.57 -19.95 4.67
CA SER A 288 16.43 -20.37 3.85
C SER A 288 16.41 -19.64 2.51
N LEU A 289 16.66 -18.34 2.47
CA LEU A 289 16.72 -17.56 1.22
C LEU A 289 17.86 -18.04 0.31
N GLU A 290 19.06 -18.22 0.84
CA GLU A 290 20.23 -18.72 0.09
C GLU A 290 19.97 -20.13 -0.46
N HIS A 291 19.36 -21.02 0.33
CA HIS A 291 19.04 -22.38 -0.09
C HIS A 291 18.01 -22.42 -1.23
N MET A 292 17.01 -21.54 -1.20
CA MET A 292 15.95 -21.51 -2.22
C MET A 292 16.38 -20.77 -3.48
N LEU A 293 17.41 -19.93 -3.43
CA LEU A 293 17.84 -19.05 -4.53
C LEU A 293 17.96 -19.76 -5.90
N PRO A 294 18.54 -20.97 -6.01
CA PRO A 294 18.64 -21.68 -7.30
C PRO A 294 17.28 -22.07 -7.90
N ASP A 295 16.25 -22.24 -7.06
CA ASP A 295 14.92 -22.69 -7.46
C ASP A 295 13.94 -21.52 -7.71
N LEU A 296 14.36 -20.28 -7.42
CA LEU A 296 13.53 -19.11 -7.62
C LEU A 296 13.35 -18.84 -9.12
N ARG A 297 12.10 -18.55 -9.48
CA ARG A 297 11.75 -18.25 -10.86
C ARG A 297 11.85 -16.74 -11.12
N PRO A 298 12.26 -16.32 -12.32
CA PRO A 298 12.19 -14.92 -12.69
C PRO A 298 10.73 -14.43 -12.62
N PRO A 299 10.49 -13.12 -12.38
CA PRO A 299 9.16 -12.56 -12.34
C PRO A 299 8.47 -12.85 -13.67
N VAL A 300 7.24 -13.37 -13.59
CA VAL A 300 6.47 -13.67 -14.80
C VAL A 300 6.17 -12.34 -15.48
N SER A 301 6.77 -12.11 -16.66
CA SER A 301 6.38 -10.99 -17.52
C SER A 301 4.97 -11.30 -18.05
N ARG A 302 3.97 -10.73 -17.39
CA ARG A 302 2.59 -10.76 -17.86
C ARG A 302 2.34 -9.50 -18.67
N SER A 303 1.72 -9.64 -19.83
CA SER A 303 1.19 -8.49 -20.56
C SER A 303 0.29 -7.69 -19.63
N GLU A 304 0.56 -6.39 -19.47
CA GLU A 304 -0.40 -5.48 -18.86
C GLU A 304 -1.66 -5.52 -19.74
N MET A 305 -2.73 -6.11 -19.25
CA MET A 305 -4.03 -6.03 -19.90
C MET A 305 -4.64 -4.67 -19.56
N ALA A 306 -5.19 -3.99 -20.55
CA ALA A 306 -5.96 -2.77 -20.31
C ALA A 306 -7.14 -3.11 -19.37
N LEU A 307 -7.21 -2.42 -18.24
CA LEU A 307 -8.27 -2.62 -17.26
C LEU A 307 -9.55 -1.95 -17.72
N ASP A 308 -10.65 -2.69 -17.76
CA ASP A 308 -11.99 -2.10 -17.94
C ASP A 308 -12.50 -1.60 -16.59
N TYR A 309 -12.03 -0.41 -16.20
CA TYR A 309 -12.41 0.23 -14.94
C TYR A 309 -13.92 0.43 -14.82
N ARG A 310 -14.62 0.67 -15.94
CA ARG A 310 -16.07 0.85 -15.94
C ARG A 310 -16.78 -0.45 -15.59
N ALA A 311 -16.42 -1.55 -16.25
CA ALA A 311 -16.97 -2.87 -15.93
C ALA A 311 -16.66 -3.27 -14.49
N MET A 312 -15.44 -2.99 -14.01
CA MET A 312 -15.05 -3.27 -12.62
C MET A 312 -15.91 -2.50 -11.62
N VAL A 313 -16.07 -1.19 -11.78
CA VAL A 313 -16.94 -0.39 -10.90
C VAL A 313 -18.39 -0.88 -10.89
N VAL A 314 -18.90 -1.32 -12.05
CA VAL A 314 -20.26 -1.87 -12.16
C VAL A 314 -20.37 -3.25 -11.51
N ALA A 315 -19.38 -4.13 -11.65
CA ALA A 315 -19.37 -5.45 -11.03
C ALA A 315 -19.32 -5.39 -9.49
N HIS A 316 -18.70 -4.34 -8.94
CA HIS A 316 -18.67 -4.06 -7.52
C HIS A 316 -19.95 -3.35 -7.03
N ASN A 317 -20.88 -3.01 -7.94
CA ASN A 317 -22.15 -2.37 -7.59
C ASN A 317 -23.18 -3.44 -7.16
N PRO A 318 -23.64 -3.46 -5.89
CA PRO A 318 -24.53 -4.52 -5.40
C PRO A 318 -25.92 -4.54 -6.06
N ARG A 319 -26.25 -3.58 -6.93
CA ARG A 319 -27.52 -3.57 -7.70
C ARG A 319 -27.57 -4.59 -8.84
N THR A 320 -26.41 -5.07 -9.31
CA THR A 320 -26.28 -6.07 -10.38
C THR A 320 -26.04 -7.48 -9.84
N ARG A 321 -25.69 -7.64 -8.56
CA ARG A 321 -25.75 -8.94 -7.86
C ARG A 321 -27.20 -9.23 -7.46
N ARG A 322 -28.02 -9.66 -8.41
CA ARG A 322 -29.31 -10.30 -8.16
C ARG A 322 -29.19 -11.78 -8.48
#